data_AF-A0A429ZZU5-F1
#
_entry.id   AF-A0A429ZZU5-F1
#
_cell.length_a   1.000
_cell.length_b   1.000
_cell.length_c   1.000
_cell.angle_alpha   90.00
_cell.angle_beta   90.00
_cell.angle_gamma   90.00
#
_symmetry.space_group_name_H-M   'P 1'
#
loop_
_entity.id
_entity.type
_entity.pdbx_description
1 polymer ?
#
loop_
_entity_poly.entity_id
_entity_poly.type
_entity_poly.pdbx_seq_one_letter_code
_entity_poly.pdbx_strand_id
1 'polypeptide(L)'
;MKNPEWFSEKINWLNLYYYKDYKPAIYLGDKIGLREFIESKELEKFLVPLIGTFYDINDIQFLELPNQFVVKKSNASGMNIIVKDKSQIVESNLMSRLNKWMKTDYGSVSGEKHYSKMEPRIMIEEYLEDICREYQFFIFNGKVKSMAIINFAFNDYYEEGLITSKSIDEKINMEIKQLESFEIKELLNKLCDIDYLKEIPFFRCDLIETKSGKIYIGEFTFTPGNGLNTSMSKEQQLEWGKYLRLPLDD
;
A
#
# COMPACT_ATOMS: atom_id res chain seq x y z
N MET A 1 12.71 22.58 6.23
CA MET A 1 11.62 22.97 7.15
C MET A 1 12.19 23.00 8.55
N LYS A 2 12.01 24.09 9.30
CA LYS A 2 12.43 24.16 10.71
C LYS A 2 11.18 23.83 11.54
N ASN A 3 11.20 22.70 12.26
CA ASN A 3 10.13 22.22 13.15
C ASN A 3 8.76 21.94 12.49
N PRO A 4 8.62 20.88 11.67
CA PRO A 4 7.34 20.49 11.10
C PRO A 4 6.36 20.01 12.19
N GLU A 5 5.16 20.56 12.22
CA GLU A 5 4.13 20.23 13.21
C GLU A 5 2.98 19.43 12.59
N TRP A 6 2.64 19.73 11.34
CA TRP A 6 1.50 19.10 10.67
C TRP A 6 1.92 17.74 10.12
N PHE A 7 0.99 16.79 10.11
CA PHE A 7 1.24 15.45 9.57
C PHE A 7 1.77 15.50 8.13
N SER A 8 1.15 16.29 7.25
CA SER A 8 1.61 16.50 5.87
C SER A 8 3.05 17.03 5.78
N GLU A 9 3.43 17.97 6.63
CA GLU A 9 4.81 18.50 6.69
C GLU A 9 5.79 17.41 7.12
N LYS A 10 5.43 16.60 8.12
CA LYS A 10 6.25 15.50 8.62
C LYS A 10 6.39 14.37 7.58
N ILE A 11 5.33 14.02 6.85
CA ILE A 11 5.41 13.04 5.75
C ILE A 11 6.31 13.57 4.63
N ASN A 12 6.18 14.84 4.25
CA ASN A 12 7.08 15.44 3.27
C ASN A 12 8.53 15.48 3.76
N TRP A 13 8.75 15.75 5.04
CA TRP A 13 10.09 15.67 5.64
C TRP A 13 10.64 14.25 5.53
N LEU A 14 9.87 13.23 5.92
CA LEU A 14 10.27 11.84 5.81
C LEU A 14 10.60 11.48 4.36
N ASN A 15 9.73 11.80 3.40
CA ASN A 15 9.95 11.56 1.97
C ASN A 15 11.28 12.17 1.48
N LEU A 16 11.50 13.45 1.79
CA LEU A 16 12.61 14.23 1.22
C LEU A 16 13.95 13.96 1.88
N TYR A 17 13.98 13.62 3.17
CA TYR A 17 15.21 13.55 3.97
C TYR A 17 15.52 12.15 4.51
N TYR A 18 14.50 11.34 4.83
CA TYR A 18 14.69 10.06 5.51
C TYR A 18 14.40 8.87 4.59
N TYR A 19 13.14 8.70 4.17
CA TYR A 19 12.68 7.56 3.37
C TYR A 19 13.35 7.42 2.01
N LYS A 20 13.84 8.51 1.41
CA LYS A 20 14.59 8.45 0.15
C LYS A 20 15.76 7.45 0.15
N ASP A 21 16.37 7.19 1.31
CA ASP A 21 17.51 6.27 1.46
C ASP A 21 17.30 5.24 2.59
N TYR A 22 16.11 5.24 3.22
CA TYR A 22 15.79 4.33 4.32
C TYR A 22 15.43 2.94 3.78
N LYS A 23 16.32 1.96 4.03
CA LYS A 23 16.15 0.58 3.53
C LYS A 23 14.77 -0.03 3.79
N PRO A 24 14.13 0.12 4.97
CA PRO A 24 12.79 -0.42 5.19
C PRO A 24 11.74 0.21 4.26
N ALA A 25 11.79 1.52 4.00
CA ALA A 25 10.84 2.16 3.09
C ALA A 25 11.03 1.69 1.64
N ILE A 26 12.27 1.48 1.22
CA ILE A 26 12.60 0.97 -0.12
C ILE A 26 12.15 -0.50 -0.26
N TYR A 27 12.43 -1.34 0.74
CA TYR A 27 12.12 -2.76 0.67
C TYR A 27 10.63 -3.05 0.84
N LEU A 28 9.99 -2.45 1.85
CA LEU A 28 8.59 -2.72 2.18
C LEU A 28 7.61 -1.87 1.35
N GLY A 29 8.06 -0.76 0.76
CA GLY A 29 7.24 0.01 -0.19
C GLY A 29 7.20 -0.60 -1.59
N ASP A 30 8.15 -1.48 -1.92
CA ASP A 30 8.10 -2.29 -3.13
C ASP A 30 7.15 -3.48 -2.92
N LYS A 31 6.19 -3.67 -3.83
CA LYS A 31 5.17 -4.73 -3.69
C LYS A 31 5.78 -6.14 -3.65
N ILE A 32 6.91 -6.36 -4.31
CA ILE A 32 7.61 -7.66 -4.28
C ILE A 32 8.42 -7.80 -3.00
N GLY A 33 9.21 -6.79 -2.61
CA GLY A 33 9.93 -6.81 -1.34
C GLY A 33 9.01 -6.95 -0.12
N LEU A 34 7.83 -6.32 -0.15
CA LEU A 34 6.79 -6.53 0.86
C LEU A 34 6.31 -7.98 0.89
N ARG A 35 6.03 -8.59 -0.27
CA ARG A 35 5.65 -10.00 -0.37
C ARG A 35 6.71 -10.90 0.27
N GLU A 36 7.97 -10.75 -0.13
CA GLU A 36 9.11 -11.52 0.41
C GLU A 36 9.21 -11.36 1.93
N PHE A 37 9.01 -10.13 2.42
CA PHE A 37 8.95 -9.86 3.86
C PHE A 37 7.81 -10.63 4.54
N ILE A 38 6.57 -10.55 4.02
CA ILE A 38 5.41 -11.22 4.60
C ILE A 38 5.56 -12.74 4.59
N GLU A 39 6.09 -13.32 3.51
CA GLU A 39 6.43 -14.75 3.41
C GLU A 39 7.47 -15.14 4.48
N SER A 40 8.51 -14.32 4.68
CA SER A 40 9.51 -14.57 5.74
C SER A 40 8.96 -14.51 7.17
N LYS A 41 7.73 -14.03 7.35
CA LYS A 41 7.01 -13.96 8.64
C LYS A 41 5.94 -15.03 8.78
N GLU A 42 5.85 -15.98 7.85
CA GLU A 42 4.83 -17.04 7.85
C GLU A 42 3.40 -16.44 7.81
N LEU A 43 3.24 -15.37 7.03
CA LEU A 43 2.00 -14.63 6.85
C LEU A 43 1.51 -14.67 5.40
N GLU A 44 2.03 -15.57 4.57
CA GLU A 44 1.70 -15.72 3.15
C GLU A 44 0.23 -16.02 2.90
N LYS A 45 -0.51 -16.54 3.88
CA LYS A 45 -1.98 -16.71 3.79
C LYS A 45 -2.73 -15.40 3.55
N PHE A 46 -2.12 -14.26 3.90
CA PHE A 46 -2.65 -12.92 3.68
C PHE A 46 -2.16 -12.30 2.37
N LEU A 47 -1.46 -13.03 1.50
CA LEU A 47 -1.03 -12.51 0.22
C LEU A 47 -1.97 -12.99 -0.88
N VAL A 48 -2.24 -12.11 -1.86
CA VAL A 48 -2.94 -12.52 -3.08
C VAL A 48 -2.08 -13.58 -3.78
N PRO A 49 -2.61 -14.66 -4.37
CA PRO A 49 -1.75 -15.61 -5.06
C PRO A 49 -0.97 -14.93 -6.20
N LEU A 50 0.34 -15.19 -6.24
CA LEU A 50 1.26 -14.65 -7.24
C LEU A 50 1.30 -15.59 -8.44
N ILE A 51 1.07 -15.07 -9.64
CA ILE A 51 1.23 -15.80 -10.90
C ILE A 51 2.69 -15.70 -11.37
N GLY A 52 3.30 -14.52 -11.26
CA GLY A 52 4.69 -14.35 -11.65
C GLY A 52 5.27 -12.98 -11.34
N THR A 53 6.60 -12.94 -11.27
CA THR A 53 7.42 -11.72 -11.16
C THR A 53 8.38 -11.69 -12.33
N PHE A 54 8.47 -10.56 -13.02
CA PHE A 54 9.22 -10.41 -14.25
C PHE A 54 10.12 -9.19 -14.19
N TYR A 55 11.42 -9.40 -14.45
CA TYR A 55 12.43 -8.34 -14.58
C TYR A 55 12.51 -7.83 -16.02
N ASP A 56 12.29 -8.70 -16.99
CA ASP A 56 12.06 -8.36 -18.39
C ASP A 56 10.62 -8.72 -18.77
N ILE A 57 9.93 -7.80 -19.46
CA ILE A 57 8.58 -8.05 -19.97
C ILE A 57 8.55 -9.12 -21.06
N ASN A 58 9.69 -9.38 -21.72
CA ASN A 58 9.80 -10.41 -22.75
C ASN A 58 9.70 -11.83 -22.17
N ASP A 59 9.93 -11.98 -20.85
CA ASP A 59 9.77 -13.26 -20.16
C ASP A 59 8.29 -13.59 -19.85
N ILE A 60 7.37 -12.63 -20.09
CA ILE A 60 5.94 -12.83 -19.85
C ILE A 60 5.35 -13.66 -20.99
N GLN A 61 4.97 -14.89 -20.68
CA GLN A 61 4.27 -15.78 -21.60
C GLN A 61 2.76 -15.49 -21.57
N PHE A 62 2.30 -14.51 -22.33
CA PHE A 62 0.89 -14.04 -22.29
C PHE A 62 -0.15 -15.15 -22.54
N LEU A 63 0.17 -16.11 -23.41
CA LEU A 63 -0.69 -17.25 -23.70
C LEU A 63 -0.92 -18.15 -22.47
N GLU A 64 0.07 -18.26 -21.58
CA GLU A 64 0.02 -19.10 -20.37
C GLU A 64 -0.70 -18.41 -19.20
N LEU A 65 -0.89 -17.09 -19.24
CA LEU A 65 -1.61 -16.37 -18.18
C LEU A 65 -3.07 -16.86 -18.07
N PRO A 66 -3.68 -16.82 -16.88
CA PRO A 66 -5.09 -17.16 -16.71
C PRO A 66 -6.01 -16.18 -17.46
N ASN A 67 -7.30 -16.50 -17.55
CA ASN A 67 -8.27 -15.60 -18.19
C ASN A 67 -8.45 -14.27 -17.43
N GLN A 68 -8.13 -14.25 -16.13
CA GLN A 68 -8.26 -13.10 -15.26
C GLN A 68 -7.02 -12.95 -14.38
N PHE A 69 -6.50 -11.73 -14.29
CA PHE A 69 -5.31 -11.41 -13.49
C PHE A 69 -5.19 -9.91 -13.29
N VAL A 70 -4.32 -9.50 -12.37
CA VAL A 70 -3.93 -8.10 -12.17
C VAL A 70 -2.45 -7.96 -12.44
N VAL A 71 -2.09 -7.06 -13.36
CA VAL A 71 -0.70 -6.66 -13.61
C VAL A 71 -0.40 -5.41 -12.82
N LYS A 72 0.71 -5.39 -12.09
CA LYS A 72 1.18 -4.24 -11.31
C LYS A 72 2.65 -3.98 -11.60
N LYS A 73 3.05 -2.71 -11.63
CA LYS A 73 4.47 -2.38 -11.48
C LYS A 73 4.79 -2.38 -9.98
N SER A 74 5.82 -3.11 -9.57
CA SER A 74 6.06 -3.36 -8.14
C SER A 74 6.46 -2.10 -7.36
N ASN A 75 7.26 -1.24 -7.97
CA ASN A 75 7.79 0.00 -7.39
C ASN A 75 7.03 1.27 -7.82
N ALA A 76 5.70 1.19 -7.90
CA ALA A 76 4.87 2.33 -8.22
C ALA A 76 3.48 2.24 -7.57
N SER A 77 2.81 3.40 -7.49
CA SER A 77 1.39 3.49 -7.20
C SER A 77 0.61 3.90 -8.46
N GLY A 78 -0.63 3.41 -8.58
CA GLY A 78 -1.52 3.66 -9.72
C GLY A 78 -1.13 2.96 -11.05
N MET A 79 0.02 2.30 -11.12
CA MET A 79 0.44 1.51 -12.28
C MET A 79 -0.08 0.07 -12.19
N ASN A 80 -1.39 -0.09 -12.35
CA ASN A 80 -2.09 -1.38 -12.33
C ASN A 80 -2.97 -1.57 -13.59
N ILE A 81 -3.13 -2.82 -14.03
CA ILE A 81 -4.06 -3.24 -15.10
C ILE A 81 -4.87 -4.40 -14.55
N ILE A 82 -6.19 -4.25 -14.49
CA ILE A 82 -7.10 -5.32 -14.11
C ILE A 82 -7.59 -5.99 -15.40
N VAL A 83 -7.30 -7.27 -15.57
CA VAL A 83 -7.78 -8.09 -16.69
C VAL A 83 -8.87 -9.01 -16.16
N LYS A 84 -10.13 -8.73 -16.53
CA LYS A 84 -11.30 -9.57 -16.19
C LYS A 84 -11.71 -10.53 -17.31
N ASP A 85 -11.18 -10.32 -18.51
CA ASP A 85 -11.35 -11.17 -19.67
C ASP A 85 -10.12 -11.00 -20.58
N LYS A 86 -9.23 -12.01 -20.59
CA LYS A 86 -8.00 -11.99 -21.38
C LYS A 86 -8.28 -11.91 -22.88
N SER A 87 -9.44 -12.39 -23.35
CA SER A 87 -9.80 -12.35 -24.77
C SER A 87 -9.99 -10.91 -25.30
N GLN A 88 -10.27 -9.96 -24.42
CA GLN A 88 -10.42 -8.53 -24.77
C GLN A 88 -9.07 -7.78 -24.77
N ILE A 89 -7.99 -8.44 -24.37
CA ILE A 89 -6.68 -7.82 -24.26
C ILE A 89 -5.88 -8.07 -25.55
N VAL A 90 -5.51 -6.97 -26.19
CA VAL A 90 -4.52 -7.00 -27.28
C VAL A 90 -3.12 -7.05 -26.66
N GLU A 91 -2.44 -8.20 -26.77
CA GLU A 91 -1.14 -8.46 -26.16
C GLU A 91 -0.09 -7.36 -26.47
N SER A 92 0.02 -6.93 -27.72
CA SER A 92 0.99 -5.90 -28.12
C SER A 92 0.76 -4.56 -27.42
N ASN A 93 -0.49 -4.19 -27.14
CA ASN A 93 -0.83 -2.99 -26.39
C ASN A 93 -0.46 -3.13 -24.91
N LEU A 94 -0.71 -4.30 -24.32
CA LEU A 94 -0.28 -4.61 -22.96
C LEU A 94 1.24 -4.51 -22.84
N MET A 95 1.99 -5.22 -23.68
CA MET A 95 3.47 -5.22 -23.65
C MET A 95 4.05 -3.83 -23.89
N SER A 96 3.47 -3.04 -24.80
CA SER A 96 3.88 -1.64 -25.02
C SER A 96 3.70 -0.78 -23.75
N ARG A 97 2.58 -0.93 -23.05
CA ARG A 97 2.31 -0.24 -21.77
C ARG A 97 3.29 -0.66 -20.68
N LEU A 98 3.55 -1.97 -20.54
CA LEU A 98 4.51 -2.48 -19.56
C LEU A 98 5.94 -2.02 -19.86
N ASN A 99 6.35 -1.98 -21.13
CA ASN A 99 7.65 -1.43 -21.53
C ASN A 99 7.81 0.04 -21.12
N LYS A 100 6.76 0.85 -21.31
CA LYS A 100 6.74 2.25 -20.85
C LYS A 100 6.86 2.33 -19.33
N TRP A 101 6.14 1.49 -18.60
CA TRP A 101 6.21 1.43 -17.13
C TRP A 101 7.60 1.09 -16.63
N MET A 102 8.24 0.07 -17.21
CA MET A 102 9.60 -0.35 -16.83
C MET A 102 10.63 0.75 -17.04
N LYS A 103 10.46 1.59 -18.09
CA LYS A 103 11.33 2.75 -18.36
C LYS A 103 11.00 3.99 -17.52
N THR A 104 9.90 3.99 -16.79
CA THR A 104 9.45 5.16 -16.02
C THR A 104 10.03 5.12 -14.61
N ASP A 105 10.80 6.14 -14.23
CA ASP A 105 11.17 6.36 -12.82
C ASP A 105 9.96 6.95 -12.06
N TYR A 106 9.21 6.10 -11.37
CA TYR A 106 8.00 6.52 -10.67
C TYR A 106 8.29 7.51 -9.54
N GLY A 107 9.36 7.29 -8.77
CA GLY A 107 9.71 8.19 -7.66
C GLY A 107 10.11 9.58 -8.15
N SER A 108 10.74 9.68 -9.32
CA SER A 108 11.01 10.99 -9.94
C SER A 108 9.75 11.68 -10.45
N VAL A 109 8.77 10.94 -10.99
CA VAL A 109 7.52 11.51 -11.52
C VAL A 109 6.57 11.92 -10.41
N SER A 110 6.43 11.10 -9.37
CA SER A 110 5.57 11.35 -8.21
C SER A 110 6.18 12.34 -7.21
N GLY A 111 7.52 12.39 -7.12
CA GLY A 111 8.23 13.08 -6.04
C GLY A 111 8.44 12.20 -4.80
N GLU A 112 7.96 10.95 -4.82
CA GLU A 112 8.14 9.97 -3.75
C GLU A 112 9.47 9.22 -3.93
N LYS A 113 10.55 9.84 -3.45
CA LYS A 113 11.94 9.51 -3.83
C LYS A 113 12.36 8.06 -3.55
N HIS A 114 11.76 7.42 -2.55
CA HIS A 114 12.08 6.05 -2.17
C HIS A 114 11.77 5.02 -3.27
N TYR A 115 10.75 5.26 -4.10
CA TYR A 115 10.43 4.39 -5.24
C TYR A 115 11.56 4.35 -6.29
N SER A 116 12.29 5.44 -6.48
CA SER A 116 13.42 5.50 -7.44
C SER A 116 14.61 4.61 -7.04
N LYS A 117 14.64 4.12 -5.79
CA LYS A 117 15.68 3.22 -5.29
C LYS A 117 15.30 1.73 -5.38
N MET A 118 14.04 1.45 -5.71
CA MET A 118 13.54 0.09 -5.84
C MET A 118 13.80 -0.44 -7.25
N GLU A 119 14.13 -1.73 -7.35
CA GLU A 119 14.29 -2.42 -8.62
C GLU A 119 12.93 -2.50 -9.36
N PRO A 120 12.82 -1.97 -10.59
CA PRO A 120 11.58 -2.00 -11.35
C PRO A 120 11.27 -3.41 -11.82
N ARG A 121 10.10 -3.92 -11.48
CA ARG A 121 9.60 -5.24 -11.89
C ARG A 121 8.12 -5.18 -12.23
N ILE A 122 7.68 -6.13 -13.06
CA ILE A 122 6.27 -6.42 -13.27
C ILE A 122 5.87 -7.59 -12.38
N MET A 123 4.77 -7.41 -11.65
CA MET A 123 4.15 -8.43 -10.82
C MET A 123 2.79 -8.76 -11.43
N ILE A 124 2.47 -10.05 -11.53
CA ILE A 124 1.16 -10.53 -11.96
C ILE A 124 0.57 -11.37 -10.83
N GLU A 125 -0.59 -10.96 -10.35
CA GLU A 125 -1.33 -11.64 -9.27
C GLU A 125 -2.67 -12.14 -9.78
N GLU A 126 -3.23 -13.13 -9.10
CA GLU A 126 -4.61 -13.55 -9.33
C GLU A 126 -5.58 -12.38 -9.17
N TYR A 127 -6.62 -12.36 -9.99
CA TYR A 127 -7.72 -11.41 -9.84
C TYR A 127 -8.62 -11.87 -8.69
N LEU A 128 -8.77 -11.01 -7.68
CA LEU A 128 -9.70 -11.24 -6.59
C LEU A 128 -11.12 -10.84 -7.02
N GLU A 129 -11.99 -11.82 -7.15
CA GLU A 129 -13.42 -11.59 -7.27
C GLU A 129 -14.00 -11.10 -5.94
N ASP A 130 -15.11 -10.35 -6.01
CA ASP A 130 -15.90 -9.97 -4.83
C ASP A 130 -15.16 -9.18 -3.74
N ILE A 131 -14.21 -8.31 -4.10
CA ILE A 131 -13.69 -7.30 -3.17
C ILE A 131 -14.86 -6.45 -2.66
N CYS A 132 -15.00 -6.33 -1.34
CA CYS A 132 -16.08 -5.58 -0.71
C CYS A 132 -15.59 -4.38 0.10
N ARG A 133 -14.38 -4.46 0.69
CA ARG A 133 -13.81 -3.37 1.48
C ARG A 133 -12.30 -3.29 1.33
N GLU A 134 -11.78 -2.08 1.54
CA GLU A 134 -10.37 -1.82 1.81
C GLU A 134 -10.26 -1.12 3.16
N TYR A 135 -9.34 -1.61 3.98
CA TYR A 135 -8.96 -1.02 5.26
C TYR A 135 -7.59 -0.39 5.10
N GLN A 136 -7.44 0.84 5.55
CA GLN A 136 -6.17 1.55 5.54
C GLN A 136 -5.75 1.84 6.98
N PHE A 137 -4.82 1.05 7.51
CA PHE A 137 -4.31 1.20 8.87
C PHE A 137 -3.10 2.13 8.90
N PHE A 138 -3.19 3.23 9.63
CA PHE A 138 -2.11 4.19 9.78
C PHE A 138 -1.31 3.86 11.05
N ILE A 139 -0.07 3.44 10.85
CA ILE A 139 0.82 2.92 11.87
C ILE A 139 1.91 3.95 12.13
N PHE A 140 2.00 4.41 13.38
CA PHE A 140 2.95 5.42 13.85
C PHE A 140 3.81 4.78 14.92
N ASN A 141 5.13 4.74 14.69
CA ASN A 141 6.10 4.21 15.65
C ASN A 141 5.67 2.83 16.20
N GLY A 142 5.32 1.92 15.29
CA GLY A 142 4.86 0.56 15.60
C GLY A 142 3.42 0.39 16.09
N LYS A 143 2.66 1.47 16.25
CA LYS A 143 1.30 1.42 16.81
C LYS A 143 0.28 1.92 15.80
N VAL A 144 -0.79 1.15 15.60
CA VAL A 144 -1.97 1.63 14.87
C VAL A 144 -2.56 2.81 15.65
N LYS A 145 -2.66 3.98 15.00
CA LYS A 145 -3.27 5.18 15.57
C LYS A 145 -4.49 5.65 14.80
N SER A 146 -4.56 5.32 13.51
CA SER A 146 -5.70 5.65 12.68
C SER A 146 -6.10 4.53 11.73
N MET A 147 -7.35 4.54 11.26
CA MET A 147 -7.84 3.66 10.21
C MET A 147 -8.85 4.40 9.33
N ALA A 148 -8.81 4.16 8.02
CA ALA A 148 -9.91 4.48 7.11
C ALA A 148 -10.50 3.20 6.52
N ILE A 149 -11.79 3.22 6.18
CA ILE A 149 -12.45 2.13 5.48
C ILE A 149 -13.05 2.68 4.20
N ILE A 150 -12.79 1.99 3.09
CA ILE A 150 -13.41 2.21 1.80
C ILE A 150 -14.34 1.02 1.57
N ASN A 151 -15.65 1.27 1.49
CA ASN A 151 -16.62 0.24 1.14
C ASN A 151 -16.87 0.30 -0.36
N PHE A 152 -16.70 -0.82 -1.05
CA PHE A 152 -16.96 -0.96 -2.49
C PHE A 152 -18.40 -1.40 -2.78
N ALA A 153 -19.30 -1.29 -1.79
CA ALA A 153 -20.67 -1.75 -1.91
C ALA A 153 -21.50 -0.84 -2.85
N PHE A 154 -22.03 -1.47 -3.90
CA PHE A 154 -23.03 -0.98 -4.87
C PHE A 154 -22.56 0.04 -5.91
N ASN A 155 -21.74 -0.40 -6.85
CA ASN A 155 -22.00 -0.24 -8.29
C ASN A 155 -20.89 -0.92 -9.09
N ASP A 156 -21.21 -1.41 -10.29
CA ASP A 156 -20.29 -1.98 -11.28
C ASP A 156 -19.23 -0.99 -11.81
N TYR A 157 -18.94 0.08 -11.07
CA TYR A 157 -18.00 1.13 -11.42
C TYR A 157 -16.94 1.22 -10.32
N TYR A 158 -15.73 0.76 -10.65
CA TYR A 158 -14.51 0.90 -9.87
C TYR A 158 -14.05 2.37 -9.65
N GLU A 159 -14.90 3.38 -9.89
CA GLU A 159 -14.46 4.78 -10.04
C GLU A 159 -14.70 5.69 -8.85
N GLU A 160 -15.59 5.40 -7.89
CA GLU A 160 -15.84 6.32 -6.77
C GLU A 160 -16.02 5.56 -5.45
N GLY A 161 -14.90 5.10 -4.87
CA GLY A 161 -14.87 4.60 -3.50
C GLY A 161 -15.25 5.71 -2.51
N LEU A 162 -16.35 5.52 -1.78
CA LEU A 162 -16.75 6.43 -0.71
C LEU A 162 -15.73 6.29 0.44
N ILE A 163 -14.85 7.28 0.59
CA ILE A 163 -13.85 7.31 1.66
C ILE A 163 -14.55 7.74 2.96
N THR A 164 -14.92 6.78 3.81
CA THR A 164 -15.21 7.10 5.21
C THR A 164 -13.89 7.18 5.97
N SER A 165 -13.25 8.35 5.96
CA SER A 165 -12.17 8.66 6.89
C SER A 165 -12.76 8.94 8.26
N LYS A 166 -12.94 7.89 9.08
CA LYS A 166 -13.13 8.11 10.51
C LYS A 166 -11.81 8.60 11.09
N SER A 167 -11.68 9.90 11.35
CA SER A 167 -10.60 10.39 12.20
C SER A 167 -10.75 9.79 13.57
N ILE A 168 -9.68 9.19 14.03
CA ILE A 168 -9.61 8.64 15.37
C ILE A 168 -9.44 9.80 16.35
N ASP A 169 -10.56 10.39 16.77
CA ASP A 169 -10.64 11.04 18.06
C ASP A 169 -10.24 10.01 19.15
N GLU A 170 -9.75 10.48 20.29
CA GLU A 170 -9.23 9.75 21.47
C GLU A 170 -10.11 8.58 22.01
N LYS A 171 -11.24 8.28 21.37
CA LYS A 171 -12.14 7.14 21.56
C LYS A 171 -11.77 5.83 20.86
N ILE A 172 -10.69 5.71 20.08
CA ILE A 172 -10.29 4.41 19.47
C ILE A 172 -9.18 3.71 20.27
N ASN A 173 -9.40 3.63 21.58
CA ASN A 173 -9.18 2.34 22.26
C ASN A 173 -10.45 1.45 22.20
N MET A 174 -11.59 1.96 21.70
CA MET A 174 -12.84 1.20 21.60
C MET A 174 -13.12 0.53 20.23
N GLU A 175 -12.52 0.94 19.09
CA GLU A 175 -12.90 0.40 17.77
C GLU A 175 -11.99 -0.70 17.16
N ILE A 176 -10.75 -0.96 17.63
CA ILE A 176 -10.08 -2.25 17.28
C ILE A 176 -10.89 -3.42 17.86
N LYS A 177 -11.54 -3.25 19.02
CA LYS A 177 -12.44 -4.26 19.58
C LYS A 177 -13.66 -4.55 18.69
N GLN A 178 -14.10 -3.58 17.89
CA GLN A 178 -15.27 -3.68 17.00
C GLN A 178 -14.97 -4.15 15.57
N LEU A 179 -13.69 -4.31 15.17
CA LEU A 179 -13.40 -5.09 13.97
C LEU A 179 -14.01 -6.47 14.18
N GLU A 180 -15.01 -6.85 13.37
CA GLU A 180 -15.61 -8.18 13.50
C GLU A 180 -14.64 -9.27 13.04
N SER A 181 -13.73 -8.94 12.12
CA SER A 181 -12.72 -9.88 11.63
C SER A 181 -11.61 -10.10 12.65
N PHE A 182 -11.61 -11.29 13.26
CA PHE A 182 -10.52 -11.81 14.10
C PHE A 182 -9.19 -11.85 13.33
N GLU A 183 -9.23 -12.16 12.03
CA GLU A 183 -8.04 -12.29 11.19
C GLU A 183 -7.29 -10.97 11.02
N ILE A 184 -8.00 -9.85 10.82
CA ILE A 184 -7.38 -8.52 10.75
C ILE A 184 -6.65 -8.20 12.06
N LYS A 185 -7.28 -8.48 13.21
CA LYS A 185 -6.65 -8.21 14.52
C LYS A 185 -5.40 -9.06 14.72
N GLU A 186 -5.48 -10.35 14.39
CA GLU A 186 -4.34 -11.27 14.48
C GLU A 186 -3.19 -10.79 13.59
N LEU A 187 -3.48 -10.43 12.34
CA LEU A 187 -2.49 -9.91 11.40
C LEU A 187 -1.82 -8.64 11.93
N LEU A 188 -2.62 -7.63 12.32
CA LEU A 188 -2.08 -6.36 12.79
C LEU A 188 -1.26 -6.51 14.07
N ASN A 189 -1.68 -7.37 15.00
CA ASN A 189 -0.88 -7.66 16.20
C ASN A 189 0.46 -8.27 15.81
N LYS A 190 0.47 -9.28 14.93
CA LYS A 190 1.73 -9.89 14.45
C LYS A 190 2.63 -8.87 13.76
N LEU A 191 2.08 -8.02 12.88
CA LEU A 191 2.85 -6.97 12.21
C LEU A 191 3.42 -5.95 13.20
N CYS A 192 2.59 -5.45 14.12
CA CYS A 192 3.02 -4.50 15.15
C CYS A 192 3.99 -5.10 16.17
N ASP A 193 4.03 -6.42 16.33
CA ASP A 193 4.97 -7.11 17.22
C ASP A 193 6.35 -7.33 16.58
N ILE A 194 6.50 -7.18 15.27
CA ILE A 194 7.80 -7.26 14.60
C ILE A 194 8.64 -6.03 14.94
N ASP A 195 9.75 -6.23 15.67
CA ASP A 195 10.62 -5.15 16.13
C ASP A 195 11.08 -4.21 15.01
N TYR A 196 11.40 -4.76 13.84
CA TYR A 196 11.78 -3.97 12.67
C TYR A 196 10.69 -2.98 12.21
N LEU A 197 9.40 -3.35 12.32
CA LEU A 197 8.28 -2.46 11.97
C LEU A 197 7.98 -1.44 13.09
N LYS A 198 8.36 -1.72 14.35
CA LYS A 198 8.19 -0.79 15.46
C LYS A 198 9.07 0.45 15.34
N GLU A 199 10.25 0.29 14.75
CA GLU A 199 11.22 1.37 14.53
C GLU A 199 10.87 2.27 13.34
N ILE A 200 9.90 1.89 12.50
CA ILE A 200 9.48 2.71 11.38
C ILE A 200 8.65 3.89 11.91
N PRO A 201 9.04 5.15 11.62
CA PRO A 201 8.31 6.33 12.10
C PRO A 201 6.83 6.30 11.71
N PHE A 202 6.55 6.00 10.45
CA PHE A 202 5.21 5.94 9.90
C PHE A 202 5.12 5.07 8.65
N PHE A 203 4.08 4.25 8.57
CA PHE A 203 3.62 3.67 7.31
C PHE A 203 2.11 3.39 7.38
N ARG A 204 1.47 3.30 6.23
CA ARG A 204 0.09 2.84 6.10
C ARG A 204 0.11 1.40 5.62
N CYS A 205 -0.72 0.54 6.21
CA CYS A 205 -0.93 -0.83 5.78
C CYS A 205 -2.34 -0.95 5.20
N ASP A 206 -2.43 -1.29 3.92
CA ASP A 206 -3.69 -1.43 3.21
C ASP A 206 -4.07 -2.91 3.18
N LEU A 207 -5.28 -3.25 3.64
CA LEU A 207 -5.84 -4.60 3.62
C LEU A 207 -7.10 -4.61 2.75
N ILE A 208 -7.26 -5.66 1.96
CA ILE A 208 -8.42 -5.91 1.09
C ILE A 208 -9.24 -7.03 1.72
N GLU A 209 -10.55 -6.83 1.85
CA GLU A 209 -11.51 -7.84 2.27
C GLU A 209 -12.42 -8.24 1.11
N THR A 210 -12.60 -9.55 0.93
CA THR A 210 -13.59 -10.11 -0.02
C THR A 210 -14.93 -10.39 0.67
N LYS A 211 -16.02 -10.49 -0.09
CA LYS A 211 -17.34 -10.89 0.45
C LYS A 211 -17.33 -12.24 1.16
N SER A 212 -16.37 -13.11 0.83
CA SER A 212 -16.16 -14.40 1.50
C SER A 212 -15.50 -14.29 2.88
N GLY A 213 -15.06 -13.09 3.27
CA GLY A 213 -14.36 -12.81 4.52
C GLY A 213 -12.84 -12.96 4.47
N LYS A 214 -12.27 -13.38 3.33
CA LYS A 214 -10.81 -13.47 3.17
C LYS A 214 -10.16 -12.08 3.18
N ILE A 215 -9.03 -11.99 3.86
CA ILE A 215 -8.22 -10.78 4.02
C ILE A 215 -6.90 -10.91 3.28
N TYR A 216 -6.53 -9.87 2.55
CA TYR A 216 -5.27 -9.78 1.82
C TYR A 216 -4.53 -8.47 2.12
N ILE A 217 -3.21 -8.50 2.21
CA ILE A 217 -2.36 -7.32 2.25
C ILE A 217 -2.23 -6.76 0.82
N GLY A 218 -2.61 -5.50 0.64
CA GLY A 218 -2.51 -4.78 -0.62
C GLY A 218 -1.15 -4.12 -0.80
N GLU A 219 -0.81 -3.18 0.08
CA GLU A 219 0.48 -2.49 0.08
C GLU A 219 0.83 -1.89 1.44
N PHE A 220 2.13 -1.60 1.63
CA PHE A 220 2.60 -0.66 2.63
C PHE A 220 2.94 0.66 1.94
N THR A 221 2.33 1.76 2.38
CA THR A 221 2.54 3.09 1.82
C THR A 221 3.27 3.98 2.83
N PHE A 222 4.45 4.47 2.47
CA PHE A 222 5.27 5.31 3.35
C PHE A 222 4.95 6.82 3.24
N THR A 223 4.34 7.23 2.12
CA THR A 223 4.05 8.63 1.80
C THR A 223 2.63 8.79 1.24
N PRO A 224 1.58 8.41 1.99
CA PRO A 224 0.20 8.43 1.51
C PRO A 224 -0.21 9.82 1.05
N GLY A 225 -0.87 9.89 -0.11
CA GLY A 225 -1.25 11.15 -0.75
C GLY A 225 -0.08 12.07 -1.09
N ASN A 226 1.15 11.53 -1.20
CA ASN A 226 2.38 12.28 -1.41
C ASN A 226 2.64 13.38 -0.36
N GLY A 227 2.09 13.22 0.86
CA GLY A 227 2.14 14.27 1.88
C GLY A 227 1.34 15.52 1.53
N LEU A 228 0.46 15.47 0.52
CA LEU A 228 -0.36 16.59 0.05
C LEU A 228 -1.85 16.39 0.36
N ASN A 229 -2.19 15.50 1.29
CA ASN A 229 -3.60 15.21 1.57
C ASN A 229 -4.32 16.44 2.15
N THR A 230 -5.13 17.10 1.31
CA THR A 230 -5.93 18.27 1.64
C THR A 230 -7.27 17.93 2.28
N SER A 231 -7.64 16.65 2.36
CA SER A 231 -8.94 16.22 2.91
C SER A 231 -8.97 16.19 4.44
N MET A 232 -7.83 16.35 5.11
CA MET A 232 -7.74 16.36 6.57
C MET A 232 -8.03 17.76 7.12
N SER A 233 -8.82 17.85 8.19
CA SER A 233 -9.00 19.11 8.92
C SER A 233 -7.68 19.58 9.54
N LYS A 234 -7.59 20.86 9.89
CA LYS A 234 -6.42 21.42 10.57
C LYS A 234 -6.16 20.71 11.90
N GLU A 235 -7.22 20.39 12.64
CA GLU A 235 -7.16 19.69 13.92
C GLU A 235 -6.59 18.28 13.73
N GLN A 236 -7.06 17.54 12.73
CA GLN A 236 -6.55 16.20 12.40
C GLN A 236 -5.09 16.23 11.96
N GLN A 237 -4.69 17.21 11.14
CA GLN A 237 -3.29 17.41 10.72
C GLN A 237 -2.37 17.61 11.92
N LEU A 238 -2.78 18.42 12.90
CA LEU A 238 -2.02 18.66 14.12
C LEU A 238 -2.01 17.45 15.05
N GLU A 239 -3.14 16.74 15.17
CA GLU A 239 -3.26 15.55 15.99
C GLU A 239 -2.34 14.43 15.49
N TRP A 240 -2.43 14.07 14.21
CA TRP A 240 -1.56 13.06 13.61
C TRP A 240 -0.10 13.50 13.59
N GLY A 241 0.12 14.81 13.47
CA GLY A 241 1.42 15.43 13.67
C GLY A 241 2.03 15.08 15.03
N LYS A 242 1.25 15.06 16.12
CA LYS A 242 1.75 14.67 17.46
C LYS A 242 2.08 13.19 17.58
N TYR A 243 1.39 12.32 16.82
CA TYR A 243 1.68 10.88 16.81
C TYR A 243 3.01 10.55 16.13
N LEU A 244 3.38 11.32 15.10
CA LEU A 244 4.56 11.07 14.30
C LEU A 244 5.82 11.72 14.90
N ARG A 245 6.71 10.89 15.44
CA ARG A 245 8.05 11.32 15.84
C ARG A 245 9.01 11.20 14.67
N LEU A 246 9.61 12.32 14.28
CA LEU A 246 10.65 12.31 13.25
C LEU A 246 11.97 11.80 13.84
N PRO A 247 12.74 11.01 13.09
CA PRO A 247 14.10 10.64 13.45
C PRO A 247 15.02 11.85 13.17
N LEU A 248 14.96 12.85 14.05
CA LEU A 248 15.91 13.94 14.04
C LEU A 248 17.21 13.42 14.68
N ASP A 249 18.36 13.75 14.08
CA ASP A 249 19.66 13.50 14.72
C ASP A 249 19.63 14.19 16.11
N ASP A 250 19.86 13.42 17.18
CA ASP A 250 20.08 13.97 18.54
C ASP A 250 21.34 14.86 18.58
#